data_AF-A0A364V9W5-F1
#
_entry.id   AF-A0A364V9W5-F1
#
_cell.length_a   1.000
_cell.length_b   1.000
_cell.length_c   1.000
_cell.angle_alpha   90.00
_cell.angle_beta   90.00
_cell.angle_gamma   90.00
#
_symmetry.space_group_name_H-M   'P 1'
#
loop_
_entity.id
_entity.type
_entity.pdbx_description
1 polymer ?
#
loop_
_entity_poly.entity_id
_entity_poly.type
_entity_poly.pdbx_seq_one_letter_code
_entity_poly.pdbx_strand_id
1 'polypeptide(L)' 'MSNYRVLDAKQEVVATTELADNGKAYDWFKEQTAAADDALGYVLQTEVDGEWEFLDQNDGGTNTSGSDN' A
#
# COMPACT_ATOMS: atom_id res chain seq x y z
N MET A 1 -7.74 13.38 -9.33
CA MET A 1 -7.21 12.00 -9.35
C MET A 1 -5.99 12.02 -8.47
N SER A 2 -5.85 11.03 -7.60
CA SER A 2 -4.73 10.92 -6.67
C SER A 2 -3.78 9.85 -7.16
N ASN A 3 -2.49 10.05 -6.94
CA ASN A 3 -1.50 9.02 -7.23
C ASN A 3 -1.44 8.03 -6.08
N TYR A 4 -1.39 6.75 -6.41
CA TYR A 4 -1.24 5.67 -5.46
C TYR A 4 -0.01 4.86 -5.84
N ARG A 5 0.71 4.40 -4.83
CA ARG A 5 1.86 3.52 -5.02
C ARG A 5 1.82 2.37 -4.03
N VAL A 6 2.24 1.21 -4.52
CA VAL A 6 2.46 0.02 -3.72
C VAL A 6 3.94 -0.14 -3.51
N LEU A 7 4.31 -0.28 -2.24
CA LEU A 7 5.65 -0.64 -1.83
C LEU A 7 5.66 -2.09 -1.36
N ASP A 8 6.73 -2.80 -1.69
CA ASP A 8 7.04 -4.10 -1.12
C ASP A 8 7.57 -3.96 0.32
N ALA A 9 7.74 -5.08 1.03
CA ALA A 9 8.35 -5.15 2.36
C ALA A 9 9.71 -4.45 2.47
N LYS A 10 10.45 -4.36 1.35
CA LYS A 10 11.72 -3.62 1.26
C LYS A 10 11.56 -2.11 1.11
N GLN A 11 10.34 -1.59 1.17
CA GLN A 11 9.98 -0.20 0.87
C GLN A 11 10.35 0.20 -0.57
N GLU A 12 10.38 -0.77 -1.49
CA GLU A 12 10.63 -0.54 -2.92
C GLU A 12 9.31 -0.37 -3.65
N VAL A 13 9.19 0.65 -4.50
CA VAL A 13 7.98 0.90 -5.29
C VAL A 13 7.86 -0.18 -6.36
N VAL A 14 6.87 -1.07 -6.21
CA VAL A 14 6.61 -2.16 -7.16
C VAL A 14 5.52 -1.79 -8.18
N ALA A 15 4.61 -0.89 -7.81
CA ALA A 15 3.55 -0.44 -8.69
C ALA A 15 3.11 0.99 -8.36
N THR A 16 2.73 1.74 -9.39
CA THR A 16 2.14 3.08 -9.27
C THR A 16 0.95 3.19 -10.18
N THR A 17 -0.12 3.82 -9.72
CA THR A 17 -1.35 4.04 -10.50
C THR A 17 -2.00 5.34 -10.10
N GLU A 18 -2.80 5.91 -10.98
CA GLU A 18 -3.54 7.14 -10.73
C GLU A 18 -5.04 6.79 -10.69
N LEU A 19 -5.66 7.00 -9.54
CA LEU A 19 -7.05 6.58 -9.31
C LEU A 19 -7.91 7.78 -8.90
N ALA A 20 -9.20 7.65 -9.17
CA ALA A 20 -10.16 8.70 -8.85
C ALA A 20 -10.28 8.92 -7.33
N ASP A 21 -10.29 7.82 -6.55
CA ASP A 21 -10.61 7.83 -5.11
C ASP A 21 -9.99 6.63 -4.38
N ASN A 22 -9.88 6.73 -3.06
CA ASN A 22 -9.31 5.71 -2.17
C ASN A 22 -9.99 4.33 -2.30
N GLY A 23 -11.30 4.30 -2.59
CA GLY A 23 -12.04 3.04 -2.75
C GLY A 23 -11.50 2.17 -3.89
N LYS A 24 -11.13 2.78 -5.02
CA LYS A 24 -10.50 2.04 -6.14
C LYS A 24 -9.07 1.64 -5.82
N ALA A 25 -8.37 2.43 -5.00
CA ALA A 25 -7.00 2.13 -4.60
C ALA A 25 -6.93 0.87 -3.74
N TYR A 26 -7.90 0.69 -2.86
CA TYR A 26 -7.99 -0.49 -2.02
C TYR A 26 -8.29 -1.77 -2.82
N ASP A 27 -9.22 -1.71 -3.78
CA ASP A 27 -9.50 -2.84 -4.69
C ASP A 27 -8.26 -3.20 -5.51
N TRP A 28 -7.65 -2.19 -6.15
CA TRP A 28 -6.43 -2.38 -6.93
C TRP A 28 -5.27 -2.95 -6.09
N PHE A 29 -5.11 -2.46 -4.85
CA PHE A 29 -4.10 -2.97 -3.93
C PHE A 29 -4.35 -4.43 -3.56
N LYS A 30 -5.60 -4.82 -3.29
CA LYS A 30 -5.95 -6.23 -3.09
C LYS A 30 -5.65 -7.07 -4.30
N GLU A 31 -6.02 -6.62 -5.50
CA GLU A 31 -5.72 -7.35 -6.74
C GLU A 31 -4.21 -7.52 -6.95
N GLN A 32 -3.44 -6.46 -6.68
CA GLN A 32 -1.98 -6.47 -6.84
C GLN A 32 -1.29 -7.38 -5.83
N THR A 33 -1.78 -7.41 -4.59
CA THR A 33 -1.22 -8.25 -3.51
C THR A 33 -1.77 -9.68 -3.51
N ALA A 34 -2.96 -9.92 -4.06
CA ALA A 34 -3.55 -11.26 -4.19
C ALA A 34 -2.75 -12.17 -5.12
N ALA A 35 -2.01 -11.62 -6.08
CA ALA A 35 -1.13 -12.38 -6.96
C ALA A 35 0.19 -12.80 -6.28
N ALA A 36 0.46 -12.30 -5.07
CA ALA A 36 1.70 -12.54 -4.36
C ALA A 36 1.49 -13.53 -3.22
N ASP A 37 1.44 -14.82 -3.59
CA ASP A 37 1.26 -15.97 -2.68
C ASP A 37 2.27 -16.04 -1.50
N ASP A 38 3.38 -15.30 -1.57
CA ASP A 38 4.55 -15.44 -0.66
C ASP A 38 5.15 -14.09 -0.20
N ALA A 39 4.47 -12.97 -0.41
CA ALA A 39 5.08 -11.66 -0.17
C ALA A 39 5.00 -11.19 1.29
N LEU A 40 6.12 -10.65 1.77
CA LEU A 40 6.42 -10.17 3.13
C LEU A 40 5.63 -8.92 3.59
N GLY A 41 4.42 -8.73 3.07
CA GLY A 41 3.58 -7.57 3.31
C GLY A 41 3.83 -6.44 2.32
N TYR A 42 2.76 -5.75 1.95
CA TYR A 42 2.81 -4.61 1.03
C TYR A 42 2.22 -3.38 1.69
N VAL A 43 2.68 -2.21 1.26
CA VAL A 43 2.20 -0.92 1.76
C VAL A 43 1.59 -0.12 0.61
N LEU A 44 0.36 0.36 0.81
CA LEU A 44 -0.33 1.28 -0.06
C LEU A 44 -0.15 2.71 0.47
N GLN A 45 0.40 3.58 -0.38
CA GLN A 45 0.49 5.01 -0.12
C GLN A 45 -0.30 5.80 -1.16
N THR A 46 -0.81 6.95 -0.74
CA THR A 46 -1.49 7.93 -1.60
C THR A 46 -0.71 9.24 -1.59
N GLU A 47 -0.69 9.94 -2.72
CA GLU A 47 -0.15 11.28 -2.83
C GLU A 47 -1.24 12.30 -2.50
N VAL A 48 -0.99 13.11 -1.47
CA VAL A 48 -1.83 14.21 -1.04
C VAL A 48 -0.95 15.45 -0.93
N ASP A 49 -1.27 16.49 -1.67
CA ASP A 49 -0.55 17.78 -1.64
C ASP A 49 0.97 17.67 -1.96
N GLY A 50 1.38 16.65 -2.72
CA GLY A 50 2.79 16.39 -3.06
C GLY A 50 3.56 15.59 -2.00
N GLU A 51 2.89 15.15 -0.94
CA GLU A 51 3.42 14.27 0.09
C GLU A 51 2.79 12.87 -0.02
N TRP A 52 3.57 11.85 0.29
CA TRP A 52 3.10 10.46 0.26
C TRP A 52 2.65 10.03 1.65
N GLU A 53 1.35 9.84 1.82
CA GLU A 53 0.75 9.40 3.07
C GLU A 53 0.49 7.88 3.05
N PHE A 54 0.69 7.24 4.18
CA PHE A 54 0.32 5.85 4.38
C PHE A 54 -1.20 5.71 4.35
N LEU A 55 -1.72 4.91 3.43
CA LEU A 55 -3.16 4.67 3.31
C LEU A 55 -3.54 3.35 3.98
N ASP A 56 -2.87 2.26 3.61
CA ASP A 56 -3.17 0.91 4.08
C ASP A 56 -1.95 -0.01 3.92
N GLN A 57 -1.95 -1.17 4.57
CA GLN A 57 -0.95 -2.22 4.31
C GLN A 57 -1.59 -3.59 4.38
N ASN A 58 -1.13 -4.47 3.49
CA ASN A 58 -1.48 -5.88 3.56
C ASN A 58 -0.45 -6.53 4.47
N ASP A 59 -0.87 -6.83 5.70
CA ASP A 59 -0.13 -7.66 6.63
C ASP A 59 -0.05 -9.08 6.06
N GLY A 60 1.02 -9.37 5.34
CA GLY A 60 1.55 -10.72 5.21
C GLY A 60 2.10 -11.19 6.56
N GLY A 61 1.23 -11.27 7.57
CA GLY A 61 1.53 -11.68 8.94
C GLY A 61 2.72 -11.00 9.61
N THR A 62 2.47 -9.90 10.33
CA THR A 62 3.17 -9.43 11.56
C THR A 62 3.56 -7.96 11.46
N ASN A 63 2.61 -7.06 11.69
CA ASN A 63 2.92 -5.72 12.15
C ASN A 63 3.16 -5.71 13.66
N THR A 64 4.41 -5.96 14.03
CA THR A 64 5.02 -5.50 15.28
C THR A 64 5.50 -4.05 15.11
N SER A 65 4.65 -3.08 15.42
CA SER A 65 4.97 -1.75 15.99
C SER A 65 3.78 -0.81 15.75
N GLY A 66 3.18 -0.15 16.73
CA GLY A 66 3.45 -0.12 18.15
C GLY A 66 2.33 0.68 18.81
N SER A 67 1.70 0.09 19.82
CA SER A 67 1.19 0.85 20.95
C SER A 67 2.04 0.43 22.14
N ASP A 68 3.30 0.85 22.15
CA ASP A 68 4.05 1.03 23.39
C ASP A 68 3.72 2.45 23.86
N ASN A 69 2.76 2.54 24.80
CA ASN A 69 2.75 3.40 25.99
C ASN A 69 1.38 3.32 26.69
#